data_AF-A0A2R6QER0-F1
#
_entry.id   AF-A0A2R6QER0-F1
#
_cell.length_a   1.000
_cell.length_b   1.000
_cell.length_c   1.000
_cell.angle_alpha   90.00
_cell.angle_beta   90.00
_cell.angle_gamma   90.00
#
_symmetry.space_group_name_H-M   'P 1'
#
loop_
_entity.id
_entity.type
_entity.pdbx_description
1 polymer ?
#
loop_
_entity_poly.entity_id
_entity_poly.type
_entity_poly.pdbx_seq_one_letter_code
_entity_poly.pdbx_strand_id
1 'polypeptide(L)' 'MAGYKLAEHPDILLKLREEVLAKVGMRRPSYEDIRDLKYLRAFINEVLRLYPPVNAVARGYLLSHSEA' A
#
# COMPACT_ATOMS: atom_id res chain seq x y z
N MET A 1 -11.70 0.37 -2.88
CA MET A 1 -11.24 -0.79 -3.69
C MET A 1 -10.45 -1.83 -2.89
N ALA A 2 -9.51 -1.44 -2.01
CA ALA A 2 -8.73 -2.42 -1.21
C ALA A 2 -9.61 -3.42 -0.42
N GLY A 3 -10.60 -2.94 0.34
CA GLY A 3 -11.51 -3.81 1.09
C GLY A 3 -12.35 -4.74 0.21
N TYR A 4 -12.74 -4.29 -0.99
CA TYR A 4 -13.45 -5.13 -1.96
C TYR A 4 -12.55 -6.26 -2.48
N LYS A 5 -11.28 -5.97 -2.80
CA LYS A 5 -10.33 -7.01 -3.22
C LYS A 5 -10.04 -8.04 -2.13
N LEU A 6 -10.06 -7.65 -0.86
CA LEU A 6 -9.96 -8.60 0.25
C LEU A 6 -11.20 -9.51 0.36
N ALA A 7 -12.39 -8.97 0.04
CA ALA A 7 -13.62 -9.77 0.02
C ALA A 7 -13.62 -10.78 -1.14
N GLU A 8 -13.05 -10.44 -2.30
CA GLU A 8 -12.90 -11.35 -3.43
C GLU A 8 -11.79 -12.40 -3.24
N HIS A 9 -10.78 -12.09 -2.42
CA HIS A 9 -9.61 -12.96 -2.17
C HIS A 9 -9.49 -13.33 -0.68
N PRO A 10 -10.35 -14.24 -0.18
CA PRO A 10 -10.36 -14.62 1.25
C PRO A 10 -9.06 -15.31 1.69
N ASP A 11 -8.34 -15.95 0.79
CA ASP A 11 -7.02 -16.55 1.03
C ASP A 11 -5.95 -15.49 1.38
N ILE A 12 -6.00 -14.35 0.68
CA ILE A 12 -5.11 -13.20 0.95
C ILE A 12 -5.49 -12.57 2.29
N LEU A 13 -6.79 -12.43 2.58
CA LEU A 13 -7.28 -11.92 3.86
C LEU A 13 -6.81 -12.79 5.04
N LEU A 14 -6.88 -14.11 4.92
CA LEU A 14 -6.42 -15.04 5.95
C LEU A 14 -4.93 -14.85 6.25
N LYS A 15 -4.08 -14.83 5.20
CA LYS A 15 -2.63 -14.60 5.35
C LYS A 15 -2.31 -13.24 5.99
N LEU A 16 -3.01 -12.18 5.60
CA LEU A 16 -2.86 -10.86 6.21
C LEU A 16 -3.23 -10.87 7.69
N ARG A 17 -4.34 -11.54 8.03
CA ARG A 17 -4.78 -11.67 9.42
C ARG A 17 -3.77 -12.45 10.25
N GLU A 18 -3.23 -13.54 9.73
CA GLU A 18 -2.17 -14.32 10.38
C GLU A 18 -0.92 -13.47 10.62
N GLU A 19 -0.44 -12.72 9.62
CA GLU A 19 0.71 -11.83 9.77
C GLU A 19 0.49 -10.78 10.87
N VAL A 20 -0.68 -10.13 10.85
CA VAL A 20 -1.04 -9.10 11.84
C VAL A 20 -1.13 -9.70 13.24
N LEU A 21 -1.78 -10.86 13.40
CA LEU A 21 -1.91 -11.51 14.70
C LEU A 21 -0.56 -12.02 15.22
N ALA A 22 0.31 -12.52 14.34
CA ALA A 22 1.64 -12.99 14.72
C ALA A 22 2.55 -11.85 15.20
N LYS A 23 2.46 -10.67 14.58
CA LYS A 23 3.34 -9.53 14.90
C LYS A 23 2.77 -8.59 15.98
N VAL A 24 1.49 -8.27 15.85
CA VAL A 24 0.80 -7.28 16.70
C VAL A 24 -0.02 -7.97 17.78
N GLY A 25 -0.65 -9.10 17.48
CA GLY A 25 -1.59 -9.75 18.40
C GLY A 25 -2.82 -8.88 18.66
N MET A 26 -3.24 -8.77 19.92
CA MET A 26 -4.45 -8.06 20.34
C MET A 26 -4.20 -6.61 20.81
N ARG A 27 -2.95 -6.17 20.86
CA ARG A 27 -2.59 -4.78 21.23
C ARG A 27 -2.77 -3.83 20.05
N ARG A 28 -2.71 -2.52 20.32
CA ARG A 28 -2.65 -1.52 19.25
C ARG A 28 -1.28 -1.60 18.54
N PRO A 29 -1.23 -1.57 17.20
CA PRO A 29 0.03 -1.56 16.45
C PRO A 29 0.78 -0.24 16.64
N SER A 30 2.09 -0.34 16.80
CA SER A 30 3.02 0.80 16.74
C SER A 30 3.49 1.04 15.31
N TYR A 31 4.19 2.15 15.09
CA TYR A 31 4.78 2.45 13.79
C TYR A 31 5.80 1.38 13.34
N GLU A 32 6.59 0.84 14.27
CA GLU A 32 7.55 -0.21 13.96
C GLU A 32 6.87 -1.51 13.54
N ASP A 33 5.74 -1.86 14.18
CA ASP A 33 4.96 -3.02 13.77
C ASP A 33 4.46 -2.86 12.34
N ILE A 34 3.88 -1.70 12.04
CA ILE A 34 3.38 -1.41 10.69
C ILE A 34 4.51 -1.48 9.67
N ARG A 35 5.74 -1.07 10.03
CA ARG A 35 6.93 -1.19 9.20
C ARG A 35 7.29 -2.65 8.88
N ASP A 36 7.09 -3.54 9.84
CA ASP A 36 7.45 -4.96 9.74
C ASP A 36 6.38 -5.86 9.10
N LEU A 37 5.15 -5.38 8.92
CA LEU A 37 4.07 -6.09 8.20
C LEU A 37 4.32 -6.07 6.68
N LYS A 38 5.20 -6.98 6.23
CA LYS A 38 5.71 -7.04 4.85
C LYS A 38 4.62 -7.45 3.86
N TYR A 39 3.80 -8.44 4.21
CA TYR A 39 2.73 -8.93 3.35
C TYR A 39 1.61 -7.89 3.22
N LEU A 40 1.25 -7.22 4.33
CA LEU A 40 0.34 -6.07 4.28
C LEU A 40 0.84 -4.97 3.35
N ARG A 41 2.12 -4.62 3.42
CA ARG A 41 2.71 -3.62 2.53
C ARG A 41 2.68 -4.06 1.06
N ALA A 42 3.00 -5.33 0.79
CA ALA A 42 2.93 -5.88 -0.55
C ALA A 42 1.50 -5.81 -1.11
N PHE A 43 0.49 -6.16 -0.32
CA PHE A 43 -0.91 -6.06 -0.70
C PHE A 43 -1.31 -4.62 -1.04
N ILE A 44 -0.97 -3.65 -0.18
CA ILE A 44 -1.28 -2.23 -0.42
C ILE A 44 -0.63 -1.75 -1.72
N ASN A 45 0.65 -2.08 -1.92
CA ASN A 45 1.38 -1.72 -3.14
C ASN A 45 0.72 -2.31 -4.39
N GLU A 46 0.26 -3.55 -4.33
CA GLU A 46 -0.40 -4.21 -5.46
C GLU A 46 -1.77 -3.58 -5.77
N VAL A 47 -2.54 -3.24 -4.74
CA VAL A 47 -3.80 -2.50 -4.92
C VAL A 47 -3.54 -1.14 -5.57
N LEU A 48 -2.49 -0.41 -5.14
CA LEU A 48 -2.13 0.88 -5.72
C LEU A 48 -1.56 0.75 -7.13
N ARG A 49 -0.91 -0.36 -7.47
CA ARG A 49 -0.44 -0.66 -8.83
C ARG A 49 -1.62 -0.87 -9.78
N LEU A 50 -2.67 -1.57 -9.33
CA LEU A 50 -3.87 -1.85 -10.12
C LEU A 50 -4.83 -0.66 -10.17
N TYR A 51 -4.95 0.07 -9.05
CA TYR A 51 -5.88 1.17 -8.86
C TYR A 51 -5.16 2.38 -8.25
N PRO A 52 -4.27 3.03 -9.01
CA PRO A 52 -3.56 4.20 -8.52
C PRO A 52 -4.56 5.34 -8.26
N PRO A 53 -4.42 6.06 -7.13
CA PRO A 53 -5.31 7.19 -6.82
C PRO A 53 -5.06 8.39 -7.75
N VAL A 54 -3.85 8.48 -8.32
CA VAL A 54 -3.44 9.50 -9.29
C VAL A 54 -2.80 8.77 -10.47
N ASN A 55 -3.45 8.85 -11.63
CA ASN A 55 -3.05 8.11 -12.84
C ASN A 55 -1.85 8.73 -13.56
N ALA A 56 -1.58 10.02 -13.35
CA ALA A 56 -0.45 10.72 -13.94
C ALA A 56 0.01 11.86 -13.03
N VAL A 57 1.31 11.96 -12.82
CA VAL A 57 1.94 13.12 -12.19
C VAL A 57 2.49 13.99 -13.32
N ALA A 58 1.90 15.17 -13.53
CA ALA A 58 2.38 16.10 -14.55
C ALA A 58 3.77 16.64 -14.14
N ARG A 59 4.79 16.37 -14.95
CA ARG A 59 6.14 16.93 -14.76
C ARG A 59 6.21 18.26 -15.51
N GLY A 60 6.12 19.38 -14.80
CA GLY A 60 6.38 20.70 -15.38
C GLY A 60 7.87 20.85 -15.69
N TYR A 61 8.23 20.95 -16.96
CA TYR A 61 9.57 21.40 -17.34
C TYR A 61 9.65 22.90 -17.02
N LEU A 62 10.48 23.28 -16.06
CA LEU A 62 10.85 24.67 -15.87
C LEU A 62 11.58 25.12 -17.14
N LEU A 63 10.87 25.88 -17.98
CA LEU A 63 11.47 26.71 -19.01
C LEU A 63 12.20 27.87 -18.33
N SER A 64 13.38 27.56 -17.80
CA SER A 64 14.50 28.48 -17.68
C SER A 64 15.73 27.60 -17.84
N HIS A 65 16.53 27.72 -18.89
CA HIS A 65 17.28 28.90 -19.24
C HIS A 65 17.73 28.84 -20.70
N SER A 66 18.00 30.02 -21.24
CA SER A 66 18.90 30.29 -22.37
C SER A 66 18.26 30.26 -23.76
N GLU A 67 17.65 31.38 -24.15
CA GLU A 67 17.94 32.10 -25.41
C GLU A 67 16.94 33.26 -25.58
N ALA A 68 17.33 34.44 -25.08
CA ALA A 68 16.91 35.77 -25.57
C ALA A 68 17.84 36.83 -24.95
#